data_AF-W9RZ10-F1
#
_entry.id   AF-W9RZ10-F1
#
_cell.length_a   1.000
_cell.length_b   1.000
_cell.length_c   1.000
_cell.angle_alpha   90.00
_cell.angle_beta   90.00
_cell.angle_gamma   90.00
#
_symmetry.space_group_name_H-M   'P 1'
#
loop_
_entity.id
_entity.type
_entity.pdbx_description
1 polymer ?
#
loop_
_entity_poly.entity_id
_entity_poly.type
_entity_poly.pdbx_seq_one_letter_code
_entity_poly.pdbx_strand_id
1 'polypeptide(L)' 'MKRTRRDRGELEDIMFKLFERQPNWALKQLVQETDQPAQFLKEILNELCVYNKRGTNQGTYELKPEYKKSVEDTNAD' A
#
# COMPACT_ATOMS: atom_id res chain seq x y z
N MET A 1 -11.93 -20.50 -8.83
CA MET A 1 -12.03 -19.45 -7.78
C MET A 1 -12.06 -18.10 -8.45
N LYS A 2 -13.19 -17.39 -8.38
CA LYS A 2 -13.30 -16.02 -8.87
C LYS A 2 -12.46 -15.14 -7.94
N ARG A 3 -11.33 -14.63 -8.42
CA ARG A 3 -10.58 -13.59 -7.73
C ARG A 3 -11.45 -12.34 -7.80
N THR A 4 -12.35 -12.17 -6.83
CA THR A 4 -13.06 -10.90 -6.66
C THR A 4 -11.94 -9.89 -6.43
N ARG A 5 -11.79 -8.91 -7.33
CA ARG A 5 -10.97 -7.72 -7.04
C ARG A 5 -11.41 -7.27 -5.66
N ARG A 6 -10.51 -7.32 -4.67
CA ARG A 6 -10.81 -6.67 -3.40
C ARG A 6 -11.11 -5.22 -3.72
N ASP A 7 -12.16 -4.70 -3.11
CA ASP A 7 -12.53 -3.32 -3.33
C ASP A 7 -11.36 -2.41 -2.94
N ARG A 8 -11.20 -1.28 -3.63
CA ARG A 8 -10.00 -0.45 -3.48
C ARG A 8 -9.82 -0.02 -2.02
N GLY A 9 -10.92 0.32 -1.34
CA GLY A 9 -10.91 0.67 0.08
C GLY A 9 -10.42 -0.47 0.98
N GLU A 10 -10.81 -1.72 0.71
CA GLU A 10 -10.36 -2.87 1.51
C GLU A 10 -8.84 -3.09 1.39
N LEU A 11 -8.28 -2.83 0.21
CA LEU A 11 -6.84 -2.95 -0.01
C LEU A 11 -6.07 -1.76 0.58
N GLU A 12 -6.67 -0.57 0.60
CA GLU A 12 -6.16 0.60 1.31
C GLU A 12 -6.02 0.32 2.80
N ASP A 13 -7.06 -0.20 3.44
CA ASP A 13 -7.04 -0.65 4.84
C ASP A 13 -5.92 -1.66 5.13
N ILE A 14 -5.75 -2.65 4.25
CA ILE A 14 -4.67 -3.65 4.38
C ILE A 14 -3.31 -2.98 4.25
N MET A 15 -3.15 -2.06 3.30
CA MET A 15 -1.91 -1.31 3.13
C MET A 15 -1.59 -0.53 4.40
N PHE A 16 -2.54 0.24 4.95
CA PHE A 16 -2.32 0.98 6.19
C PHE A 16 -1.86 0.07 7.33
N LYS A 17 -2.53 -1.07 7.56
CA LYS A 17 -2.13 -2.06 8.57
C LYS A 17 -0.73 -2.63 8.33
N LEU A 18 -0.35 -2.87 7.08
CA LEU A 18 1.01 -3.31 6.74
C LEU A 18 2.02 -2.21 7.06
N PHE A 19 1.75 -0.97 6.66
CA PHE A 19 2.61 0.18 6.89
C PHE A 19 2.71 0.59 8.36
N GLU A 20 1.73 0.25 9.20
CA GLU A 20 1.83 0.36 10.67
C GLU A 20 2.88 -0.60 11.25
N ARG A 21 3.07 -1.79 10.66
CA ARG A 21 4.09 -2.75 11.10
C ARG A 21 5.51 -2.29 10.73
N GLN A 22 5.67 -1.71 9.55
CA GLN A 22 6.93 -1.10 9.11
C GLN A 22 6.68 -0.01 8.06
N PRO A 23 7.43 1.11 8.10
CA PRO A 23 7.20 2.24 7.20
C PRO A 23 7.57 1.94 5.74
N ASN A 24 8.43 0.94 5.49
CA ASN A 24 8.93 0.62 4.17
C ASN A 24 8.61 -0.83 3.79
N TRP A 25 7.96 -1.03 2.65
CA TRP A 25 7.62 -2.36 2.14
C TRP A 25 8.13 -2.58 0.72
N ALA A 26 8.74 -3.73 0.46
CA ALA A 26 9.11 -4.12 -0.89
C ALA A 26 7.89 -4.63 -1.68
N LEU A 27 7.82 -4.34 -2.98
CA LEU A 27 6.71 -4.79 -3.84
C LEU A 27 6.47 -6.31 -3.74
N LYS A 28 7.54 -7.10 -3.69
CA LYS A 28 7.46 -8.57 -3.60
C LYS A 28 6.77 -9.02 -2.31
N GLN A 29 6.99 -8.31 -1.20
CA GLN A 29 6.34 -8.60 0.07
C GLN A 29 4.88 -8.19 0.04
N LEU A 30 4.57 -7.01 -0.51
CA LEU A 30 3.17 -6.57 -0.66
C LEU A 30 2.35 -7.53 -1.53
N VAL A 31 2.93 -8.07 -2.59
CA VAL A 31 2.29 -9.11 -3.42
C VAL A 31 1.98 -10.36 -2.60
N GLN A 32 2.90 -10.79 -1.73
CA GLN A 32 2.71 -11.97 -0.88
C GLN A 32 1.69 -11.74 0.24
N GLU A 33 1.75 -10.60 0.91
CA GLU A 33 0.84 -10.25 2.02
C GLU A 33 -0.59 -10.04 1.54
N THR A 34 -0.77 -9.43 0.37
CA THR A 34 -2.09 -9.10 -0.17
C THR A 34 -2.66 -10.18 -1.11
N ASP A 35 -1.82 -11.11 -1.56
CA ASP A 35 -2.07 -12.08 -2.62
C ASP A 35 -2.62 -11.43 -3.91
N GLN A 36 -2.19 -10.19 -4.18
CA GLN A 36 -2.61 -9.40 -5.34
C GLN A 36 -1.52 -9.29 -6.40
N PRO A 37 -1.90 -9.21 -7.70
CA PRO A 37 -0.93 -9.04 -8.76
C PRO A 37 -0.18 -7.71 -8.59
N ALA A 38 1.14 -7.77 -8.83
CA ALA A 38 2.03 -6.62 -8.72
C ALA A 38 1.57 -5.41 -9.56
N GLN A 39 0.89 -5.66 -10.68
CA GLN A 39 0.34 -4.60 -11.52
C GLN A 39 -0.73 -3.78 -10.79
N PHE A 40 -1.65 -4.45 -10.10
CA PHE A 40 -2.72 -3.81 -9.35
C PHE A 40 -2.17 -3.05 -8.14
N LEU A 41 -1.22 -3.66 -7.44
CA LEU A 41 -0.52 -3.00 -6.34
C LEU A 41 0.25 -1.77 -6.83
N LYS A 42 0.90 -1.81 -8.00
CA LYS A 42 1.58 -0.65 -8.57
C LYS A 42 0.64 0.51 -8.86
N GLU A 43 -0.60 0.26 -9.29
CA GLU A 43 -1.59 1.33 -9.50
C GLU A 43 -1.87 2.06 -8.18
N ILE A 44 -2.17 1.30 -7.13
CA ILE A 44 -2.47 1.82 -5.79
C ILE A 44 -1.25 2.47 -5.15
N LEU A 45 -0.07 1.83 -5.25
CA LEU A 45 1.18 2.35 -4.72
C LEU A 45 1.61 3.65 -5.42
N ASN A 46 1.26 3.86 -6.69
CA ASN A 46 1.56 5.11 -7.39
C ASN A 46 0.71 6.27 -6.85
N GLU A 47 -0.51 5.96 -6.43
CA GLU A 47 -1.43 6.93 -5.83
C GLU A 47 -1.08 7.20 -4.36
N LEU A 48 -0.90 6.16 -3.55
CA LEU A 48 -0.79 6.24 -2.09
C LEU A 48 0.64 6.31 -1.56
N CYS A 49 1.60 5.77 -2.30
CA CYS A 49 2.97 5.57 -1.81
C CYS A 49 4.01 6.33 -2.66
N VAL A 50 5.21 6.45 -2.09
CA VAL A 50 6.42 6.94 -2.72
C VAL A 50 7.35 5.76 -2.93
N TYR A 51 7.83 5.59 -4.16
CA TYR A 51 8.81 4.56 -4.48
C TYR A 51 10.23 5.04 -4.19
N ASN A 52 10.92 4.35 -3.28
CA ASN A 52 12.32 4.59 -2.93
C ASN A 52 13.23 4.07 -4.05
N LYS A 53 13.73 4.98 -4.88
CA LYS A 53 14.60 4.65 -6.03
C LYS A 53 16.09 4.55 -5.67
N ARG A 54 16.50 5.00 -4.47
CA ARG A 54 17.92 5.16 -4.08
C ARG A 54 18.11 4.89 -2.59
N GLY A 55 19.35 4.61 -2.19
CA GLY A 55 19.75 4.35 -0.81
C GLY A 55 19.50 2.91 -0.35
N THR A 56 19.69 2.64 0.94
CA THR A 56 19.54 1.31 1.56
C THR A 56 18.11 0.74 1.42
N ASN A 57 17.12 1.62 1.26
CA ASN A 57 15.70 1.27 1.08
C ASN A 57 15.29 1.22 -0.39
N GLN A 58 16.23 1.17 -1.34
CA GLN A 58 15.93 1.07 -2.76
C GLN A 58 15.02 -0.14 -3.04
N GLY A 59 13.97 0.08 -3.84
CA GLY A 59 13.02 -0.97 -4.18
C GLY A 59 11.86 -1.13 -3.19
N THR A 60 11.79 -0.27 -2.18
CA THR A 60 10.67 -0.22 -1.24
C THR A 60 9.70 0.92 -1.55
N TYR A 61 8.50 0.80 -1.00
CA TYR A 61 7.43 1.78 -1.05
C TYR A 61 7.20 2.30 0.36
N GLU A 62 6.86 3.57 0.48
CA GLU A 62 6.53 4.25 1.73
C GLU A 62 5.24 5.05 1.53
N LEU A 63 4.30 5.04 2.48
CA LEU A 63 3.07 5.84 2.37
C LEU A 63 3.41 7.33 2.25
N LYS A 64 2.71 8.04 1.34
CA LYS A 64 2.82 9.50 1.28
C LYS A 64 2.32 10.09 2.60
N PRO A 65 2.97 11.16 3.10
CA PRO A 65 2.57 11.80 4.34
C PRO A 65 1.15 12.38 4.30
N GLU A 66 0.62 12.64 3.11
CA GLU A 66 -0.73 13.14 2.86
C GLU A 66 -1.80 12.14 3.35
N TYR A 67 -1.68 10.87 2.98
CA TYR A 67 -2.62 9.82 3.41
C TYR A 67 -2.48 9.48 4.88
N LYS A 68 -1.32 9.75 5.49
CA LYS A 68 -1.09 9.53 6.93
C LYS A 68 -1.96 10.43 7.82
N LYS A 69 -2.42 11.57 7.31
CA LYS A 69 -3.37 12.47 7.99
C LYS A 69 -4.83 12.15 7.65
N SER A 70 -5.10 11.73 6.41
CA SER A 70 -6.46 11.47 5.93
C SER A 70 -7.13 10.24 6.55
N VAL A 71 -6.37 9.28 7.09
CA VAL A 71 -6.96 8.13 7.81
C VAL A 71 -7.74 8.56 9.06
N GLU A 72 -7.44 9.72 9.62
CA GLU A 72 -8.18 10.28 10.75
C GLU A 72 -9.51 10.93 10.31
N ASP A 73 -9.66 11.29 9.04
CA ASP A 73 -10.83 11.99 8.49
C ASP A 73 -11.82 11.05 7.78
N THR A 74 -11.38 9.85 7.33
CA THR A 74 -12.22 8.94 6.53
C THR A 74 -13.10 8.00 7.37
N ASN A 75 -13.06 8.10 8.70
CA ASN A 75 -13.95 7.35 9.61
C ASN A 75 -15.14 8.20 10.11
N ALA A 76 -15.46 9.28 9.40
CA ALA A 76 -16.59 10.17 9.68
C ALA A 76 -17.54 10.26 8.47
N ASP A 77 -18.29 9.19 8.20
CA ASP A 77 -19.75 9.20 7.93
C ASP A 77 -20.28 7.74 7.83
#